data_AF-A0A520HV32-F1
#
_entry.id   AF-A0A520HV32-F1
#
_cell.length_a   1.000
_cell.length_b   1.000
_cell.length_c   1.000
_cell.angle_alpha   90.00
_cell.angle_beta   90.00
_cell.angle_gamma   90.00
#
_symmetry.space_group_name_H-M   'P 1'
#
loop_
_entity.id
_entity.type
_entity.pdbx_description
1 polymer ?
#
loop_
_entity_poly.entity_id
_entity_poly.type
_entity_poly.pdbx_seq_one_letter_code
_entity_poly.pdbx_strand_id
1 'polypeptide(L)'
;WLMIGHCGGLRPSQRIGDYVLAHAYLRDDHVLDDVLPPEIPVPAIAEVQVALAKAAEIVSGQSGEELKRRLRTGTIVTTDDRNWELRYTQSALRFSLSRAVGIDMESATIAAQGYRFRVPYGTLLCVSDKPLHGELKLPGQANRFYERAISEHMRIGIEACEQLRLEGDRLHSRKLRAFSEPPFR
;
A
#
# COMPACT_ATOMS: atom_id res chain seq x y z
N TRP A 1 -0.84 -11.99 2.94
CA TRP A 1 -0.62 -11.61 1.52
C TRP A 1 0.01 -10.24 1.44
N LEU A 2 0.67 -9.91 0.32
CA LEU A 2 1.23 -8.59 0.08
C LEU A 2 0.59 -8.00 -1.17
N MET A 3 0.13 -6.75 -1.10
CA MET A 3 -0.27 -5.98 -2.27
C MET A 3 0.99 -5.32 -2.85
N ILE A 4 1.43 -5.82 -4.01
CA ILE A 4 2.52 -5.28 -4.83
C ILE A 4 1.89 -4.82 -6.14
N GLY A 5 1.65 -3.52 -6.27
CA GLY A 5 1.03 -2.94 -7.46
C GLY A 5 1.37 -1.47 -7.66
N HIS A 6 0.74 -0.83 -8.64
CA HIS A 6 0.98 0.59 -8.91
C HIS A 6 -0.05 1.49 -8.20
N CYS A 7 0.32 2.75 -7.99
CA CYS A 7 -0.59 3.78 -7.47
C CYS A 7 -0.37 5.13 -8.14
N GLY A 8 -1.40 5.98 -8.10
CA GLY A 8 -1.26 7.41 -8.39
C GLY A 8 -0.63 8.14 -7.22
N GLY A 9 0.45 8.89 -7.45
CA GLY A 9 1.11 9.72 -6.45
C GLY A 9 0.35 11.02 -6.20
N LEU A 10 -0.06 11.26 -4.94
CA LEU A 10 -0.88 12.42 -4.56
C LEU A 10 -0.07 13.60 -4.01
N ARG A 11 1.23 13.43 -3.78
CA ARG A 11 2.11 14.47 -3.23
C ARG A 11 3.01 15.07 -4.31
N PRO A 12 3.26 16.40 -4.26
CA PRO A 12 4.13 17.05 -5.23
C PRO A 12 5.56 16.53 -5.14
N SER A 13 6.03 16.18 -3.94
CA SER A 13 7.39 15.68 -3.69
C SER A 13 7.67 14.25 -4.16
N GLN A 14 6.63 13.46 -4.46
CA GLN A 14 6.81 12.11 -5.01
C GLN A 14 7.25 12.17 -6.47
N ARG A 15 7.93 11.14 -6.94
CA ARG A 15 8.33 10.95 -8.33
C ARG A 15 7.77 9.62 -8.84
N ILE A 16 7.53 9.52 -10.14
CA ILE A 16 7.21 8.22 -10.77
C ILE A 16 8.36 7.25 -10.47
N GLY A 17 8.02 6.05 -10.01
CA GLY A 17 8.95 5.01 -9.55
C GLY A 17 9.37 5.09 -8.08
N ASP A 18 8.86 6.07 -7.31
CA ASP A 18 8.93 6.03 -5.85
C ASP A 18 7.99 4.95 -5.30
N TYR A 19 8.30 4.46 -4.09
CA TYR A 19 7.51 3.48 -3.38
C TYR A 19 6.63 4.11 -2.32
N VAL A 20 5.48 3.48 -2.06
CA VAL A 20 4.56 3.87 -0.99
C VAL A 20 4.28 2.66 -0.11
N LEU A 21 4.70 2.73 1.16
CA LEU A 21 4.35 1.76 2.20
C LEU A 21 3.06 2.23 2.90
N ALA A 22 1.99 1.45 2.75
CA ALA A 22 0.73 1.82 3.40
C ALA A 22 0.79 1.50 4.90
N HIS A 23 0.53 2.51 5.74
CA HIS A 23 0.31 2.32 7.18
C HIS A 23 -1.16 2.45 7.59
N ALA A 24 -2.01 2.97 6.70
CA ALA A 24 -3.43 3.16 6.88
C ALA A 24 -4.13 3.22 5.52
N TYR A 25 -5.46 3.07 5.54
CA TYR A 25 -6.29 3.04 4.34
C TYR A 25 -7.49 3.97 4.49
N LEU A 26 -7.77 4.77 3.47
CA LEU A 26 -9.06 5.41 3.26
C LEU A 26 -9.87 4.51 2.32
N ARG A 27 -10.93 3.92 2.86
CA ARG A 27 -11.79 2.94 2.18
C ARG A 27 -12.91 3.65 1.41
N ASP A 28 -12.62 4.03 0.18
CA ASP A 28 -13.60 4.51 -0.81
C ASP A 28 -13.89 3.38 -1.83
N ASP A 29 -13.66 2.12 -1.45
CA ASP A 29 -13.79 0.91 -2.27
C ASP A 29 -15.18 0.27 -2.19
N HIS A 30 -15.96 0.61 -1.16
CA HIS A 30 -17.39 0.30 -0.93
C HIS A 30 -17.78 -1.19 -0.83
N VAL A 31 -17.05 -2.09 -1.47
CA VAL A 31 -17.38 -3.51 -1.66
C VAL A 31 -17.43 -4.34 -0.38
N LEU A 32 -16.87 -3.84 0.72
CA LEU A 32 -16.85 -4.50 2.02
C LEU A 32 -17.63 -3.77 3.12
N ASP A 33 -18.33 -2.67 2.80
CA ASP A 33 -18.92 -1.79 3.81
C ASP A 33 -19.97 -2.49 4.68
N ASP A 34 -20.80 -3.36 4.08
CA ASP A 34 -21.85 -4.11 4.80
C ASP A 34 -21.30 -5.14 5.81
N VAL A 35 -20.10 -5.65 5.56
CA VAL A 35 -19.49 -6.76 6.33
C VAL A 35 -18.32 -6.31 7.19
N LEU A 36 -17.82 -5.10 6.96
CA LEU A 36 -16.80 -4.42 7.74
C LEU A 36 -17.05 -2.91 7.58
N PRO A 37 -17.84 -2.27 8.45
CA PRO A 37 -18.14 -0.85 8.30
C PRO A 37 -16.89 0.05 8.17
N PRO A 38 -16.92 1.15 7.38
CA PRO A 38 -15.74 2.00 7.13
C PRO A 38 -15.07 2.59 8.37
N GLU A 39 -15.81 2.77 9.46
CA GLU A 39 -15.31 3.26 10.75
C GLU A 39 -14.45 2.24 11.50
N ILE A 40 -14.53 0.95 11.13
CA ILE A 40 -13.73 -0.09 11.77
C ILE A 40 -12.26 0.04 11.32
N PRO A 41 -11.33 0.22 12.25
CA PRO A 41 -9.93 0.41 11.90
C PRO A 41 -9.32 -0.87 11.36
N VAL A 42 -8.67 -0.77 10.20
CA VAL A 42 -7.83 -1.83 9.62
C VAL A 42 -6.36 -1.50 9.93
N PRO A 43 -5.77 -2.05 11.00
CA PRO A 43 -4.45 -1.65 11.46
C PRO A 43 -3.34 -2.16 10.54
N ALA A 44 -2.16 -1.55 10.59
CA ALA A 44 -0.97 -2.14 9.97
C ALA A 44 -0.44 -3.31 10.82
N ILE A 45 0.08 -4.36 10.16
CA ILE A 45 0.75 -5.47 10.83
C ILE A 45 2.22 -5.15 10.97
N ALA A 46 2.67 -4.86 12.19
CA ALA A 46 4.03 -4.40 12.48
C ALA A 46 5.11 -5.31 11.86
N GLU A 47 4.94 -6.62 11.96
CA GLU A 47 5.87 -7.61 11.42
C GLU A 47 6.00 -7.51 9.89
N VAL A 48 4.86 -7.32 9.21
CA VAL A 48 4.81 -7.13 7.75
C VAL A 48 5.38 -5.78 7.33
N GLN A 49 5.11 -4.72 8.10
CA GLN A 49 5.66 -3.38 7.83
C GLN A 49 7.18 -3.35 7.93
N VAL A 50 7.74 -3.96 8.98
CA VAL A 50 9.20 -4.06 9.17
C VAL A 50 9.81 -4.89 8.05
N ALA A 51 9.20 -6.01 7.65
CA ALA A 51 9.70 -6.82 6.55
C ALA A 51 9.69 -6.08 5.21
N LEU A 52 8.62 -5.35 4.88
CA LEU A 52 8.55 -4.54 3.67
C LEU A 52 9.58 -3.41 3.65
N ALA A 53 9.75 -2.69 4.77
CA ALA A 53 10.75 -1.63 4.89
C ALA A 53 12.17 -2.18 4.74
N LYS A 54 12.49 -3.27 5.45
CA LYS A 54 13.80 -3.94 5.37
C LYS A 54 14.08 -4.50 3.98
N ALA A 55 13.08 -5.10 3.34
CA ALA A 55 13.21 -5.59 1.97
C ALA A 55 13.50 -4.45 0.99
N ALA A 56 12.87 -3.29 1.17
CA ALA A 56 13.17 -2.10 0.38
C ALA A 56 14.62 -1.64 0.59
N GLU A 57 15.12 -1.64 1.82
CA GLU A 57 16.53 -1.33 2.12
C GLU A 57 17.49 -2.31 1.42
N ILE A 58 17.26 -3.61 1.56
CA ILE A 58 18.11 -4.67 1.00
C ILE A 58 18.16 -4.59 -0.54
N VAL A 59 17.00 -4.49 -1.19
CA VAL A 59 16.92 -4.55 -2.66
C VAL A 59 17.38 -3.25 -3.31
N SER A 60 17.08 -2.09 -2.70
CA SER A 60 17.53 -0.80 -3.22
C SER A 60 19.00 -0.50 -2.89
N GLY A 61 19.56 -1.14 -1.86
CA GLY A 61 20.88 -0.83 -1.31
C GLY A 61 20.94 0.52 -0.59
N GLN A 62 19.79 1.14 -0.30
CA GLN A 62 19.67 2.45 0.33
C GLN A 62 19.13 2.31 1.75
N SER A 63 19.56 3.18 2.66
CA SER A 63 19.10 3.17 4.06
C SER A 63 18.88 4.59 4.60
N GLY A 64 18.18 4.69 5.73
CA GLY A 64 17.98 5.95 6.43
C GLY A 64 17.34 7.03 5.54
N GLU A 65 17.99 8.19 5.44
CA GLU A 65 17.47 9.32 4.67
C GLU A 65 17.45 9.09 3.15
N GLU A 66 18.32 8.23 2.62
CA GLU A 66 18.33 7.90 1.19
C GLU A 66 17.09 7.11 0.81
N LEU A 67 16.74 6.09 1.60
CA LEU A 67 15.53 5.32 1.37
C LEU A 67 14.29 6.20 1.54
N LYS A 68 14.24 7.10 2.54
CA LYS A 68 13.11 8.03 2.72
C LYS A 68 12.83 8.93 1.53
N ARG A 69 13.85 9.22 0.70
CA ARG A 69 13.64 9.99 -0.55
C ARG A 69 12.87 9.21 -1.61
N ARG A 70 12.93 7.87 -1.58
CA ARG A 70 12.23 6.99 -2.54
C ARG A 70 11.02 6.28 -1.94
N LEU A 71 11.00 6.03 -0.63
CA LEU A 71 9.94 5.31 0.07
C LEU A 71 9.17 6.26 0.99
N ARG A 72 7.90 6.47 0.68
CA ARG A 72 6.98 7.24 1.53
C ARG A 72 6.06 6.30 2.29
N THR A 73 6.11 6.34 3.62
CA THR A 73 5.05 5.72 4.44
C THR A 73 3.87 6.67 4.57
N GLY A 74 2.64 6.19 4.36
CA GLY A 74 1.45 7.05 4.40
C GLY A 74 0.13 6.33 4.20
N THR A 75 -0.97 7.09 4.18
CA THR A 75 -2.33 6.57 3.96
C THR A 75 -2.58 6.37 2.48
N ILE A 76 -3.06 5.19 2.08
CA ILE A 76 -3.52 4.91 0.70
C ILE A 76 -5.03 5.09 0.64
N VAL A 77 -5.50 5.80 -0.38
CA VAL A 77 -6.92 5.78 -0.77
C VAL A 77 -7.12 4.61 -1.71
N THR A 78 -8.10 3.77 -1.44
CA THR A 78 -8.53 2.75 -2.40
C THR A 78 -9.94 3.09 -2.83
N THR A 79 -10.17 3.22 -4.14
CA THR A 79 -11.46 3.60 -4.71
C THR A 79 -11.97 2.60 -5.74
N ASP A 80 -13.28 2.49 -5.89
CA ASP A 80 -13.93 1.77 -6.99
C ASP A 80 -14.17 2.65 -8.25
N ASP A 81 -13.96 3.97 -8.16
CA ASP A 81 -14.09 4.90 -9.29
C ASP A 81 -12.75 5.12 -9.99
N ARG A 82 -12.53 4.43 -11.11
CA ARG A 82 -11.32 4.57 -11.93
C ARG A 82 -11.12 5.99 -12.47
N ASN A 83 -12.20 6.76 -12.66
CA ASN A 83 -12.17 8.13 -13.19
C ASN A 83 -12.38 9.17 -12.09
N TRP A 84 -11.96 8.86 -10.85
CA TRP A 84 -12.07 9.75 -9.69
C TRP A 84 -11.52 11.16 -9.93
N GLU A 85 -10.58 11.34 -10.87
CA GLU A 85 -10.03 12.64 -11.27
C GLU A 85 -11.11 13.60 -11.75
N LEU A 86 -12.15 13.08 -12.44
CA LEU A 86 -13.29 13.88 -12.92
C LEU A 86 -14.10 14.49 -11.76
N ARG A 87 -13.98 13.92 -10.56
CA ARG A 87 -14.69 14.35 -9.35
C ARG A 87 -13.73 14.76 -8.23
N TYR A 88 -12.50 15.15 -8.56
CA TYR A 88 -11.46 15.48 -7.57
C TYR A 88 -11.94 16.48 -6.50
N THR A 89 -12.73 17.49 -6.87
CA THR A 89 -13.25 18.49 -5.92
C THR A 89 -14.08 17.87 -4.79
N GLN A 90 -14.74 16.74 -5.03
CA GLN A 90 -15.54 16.01 -4.05
C GLN A 90 -14.65 15.16 -3.13
N SER A 91 -13.54 14.64 -3.64
CA SER A 91 -12.60 13.79 -2.90
C SER A 91 -11.53 14.59 -2.14
N ALA A 92 -11.23 15.83 -2.57
CA ALA A 92 -10.13 16.65 -2.06
C ALA A 92 -10.14 16.84 -0.55
N LEU A 93 -11.34 17.07 0.03
CA LEU A 93 -11.48 17.21 1.48
C LEU A 93 -11.08 15.90 2.20
N ARG A 94 -11.55 14.74 1.74
CA ARG A 94 -11.24 13.43 2.33
C ARG A 94 -9.76 13.08 2.17
N PHE A 95 -9.15 13.39 1.01
CA PHE A 95 -7.72 13.19 0.77
C PHE A 95 -6.87 14.01 1.74
N SER A 96 -7.26 15.27 1.97
CA SER A 96 -6.62 16.14 2.96
C SER A 96 -6.79 15.59 4.38
N LEU A 97 -8.03 15.28 4.79
CA LEU A 97 -8.36 14.79 6.14
C LEU A 97 -7.63 13.49 6.50
N SER A 98 -7.55 12.54 5.56
CA SER A 98 -6.87 11.26 5.74
C SER A 98 -5.35 11.32 5.59
N ARG A 99 -4.82 12.48 5.20
CA ARG A 99 -3.41 12.70 4.84
C ARG A 99 -2.94 11.74 3.73
N ALA A 100 -3.81 11.42 2.79
CA ALA A 100 -3.57 10.53 1.65
C ALA A 100 -2.23 10.82 0.94
N VAL A 101 -1.45 9.78 0.65
CA VAL A 101 -0.16 9.89 -0.08
C VAL A 101 -0.19 9.20 -1.43
N GLY A 102 -1.13 8.28 -1.64
CA GLY A 102 -1.32 7.59 -2.90
C GLY A 102 -2.76 7.11 -3.03
N ILE A 103 -3.14 6.78 -4.26
CA ILE A 103 -4.45 6.22 -4.60
C ILE A 103 -4.31 4.99 -5.50
N ASP A 104 -5.07 3.95 -5.21
CA ASP A 104 -5.17 2.71 -5.98
C ASP A 104 -6.60 2.15 -5.95
N MET A 105 -6.80 0.90 -6.36
CA MET A 105 -8.13 0.26 -6.43
C MET A 105 -8.21 -1.11 -5.73
N GLU A 106 -7.16 -1.54 -5.03
CA GLU A 106 -7.12 -2.86 -4.39
C GLU A 106 -6.62 -2.87 -2.95
N SER A 107 -5.76 -1.93 -2.56
CA SER A 107 -4.98 -2.02 -1.31
C SER A 107 -5.82 -2.14 -0.05
N ALA A 108 -6.83 -1.29 0.11
CA ALA A 108 -7.69 -1.31 1.29
C ALA A 108 -8.55 -2.58 1.33
N THR A 109 -9.03 -3.05 0.18
CA THR A 109 -9.82 -4.27 0.06
C THR A 109 -8.99 -5.50 0.44
N ILE A 110 -7.76 -5.59 -0.06
CA ILE A 110 -6.82 -6.65 0.29
C ILE A 110 -6.46 -6.58 1.78
N ALA A 111 -6.20 -5.40 2.35
CA ALA A 111 -5.93 -5.27 3.78
C ALA A 111 -7.15 -5.67 4.63
N ALA A 112 -8.34 -5.20 4.28
CA ALA A 112 -9.59 -5.48 4.97
C ALA A 112 -9.93 -6.98 4.94
N GLN A 113 -9.74 -7.66 3.81
CA GLN A 113 -9.96 -9.10 3.72
C GLN A 113 -8.94 -9.86 4.59
N GLY A 114 -7.71 -9.36 4.72
CA GLY A 114 -6.67 -10.01 5.51
C GLY A 114 -7.00 -9.88 6.99
N TYR A 115 -7.52 -8.72 7.38
CA TYR A 115 -8.10 -8.48 8.68
C TYR A 115 -9.28 -9.42 8.97
N ARG A 116 -10.26 -9.52 8.06
CA ARG A 116 -11.43 -10.40 8.21
C ARG A 116 -11.07 -11.88 8.29
N PHE A 117 -10.03 -12.34 7.60
CA PHE A 117 -9.65 -13.74 7.57
C PHE A 117 -8.41 -14.09 8.39
N ARG A 118 -7.93 -13.17 9.23
CA ARG A 118 -6.75 -13.38 10.10
C ARG A 118 -5.48 -13.74 9.33
N VAL A 119 -5.36 -13.25 8.11
CA VAL A 119 -4.19 -13.43 7.25
C VAL A 119 -3.31 -12.18 7.37
N PRO A 120 -2.06 -12.25 7.86
CA PRO A 120 -1.15 -11.11 7.89
C PRO A 120 -1.03 -10.44 6.52
N TYR A 121 -1.18 -9.12 6.49
CA TYR A 121 -1.25 -8.33 5.26
C TYR A 121 -0.32 -7.12 5.29
N GLY A 122 0.03 -6.63 4.10
CA GLY A 122 0.77 -5.40 3.90
C GLY A 122 0.69 -4.94 2.46
N THR A 123 1.01 -3.67 2.24
CA THR A 123 0.89 -3.01 0.94
C THR A 123 2.14 -2.19 0.69
N LEU A 124 2.78 -2.46 -0.44
CA LEU A 124 3.87 -1.66 -0.98
C LEU A 124 3.56 -1.37 -2.44
N LEU A 125 3.31 -0.11 -2.76
CA LEU A 125 2.94 0.32 -4.11
C LEU A 125 4.09 1.07 -4.77
N CYS A 126 4.11 1.10 -6.09
CA CYS A 126 5.01 1.92 -6.90
C CYS A 126 4.22 3.04 -7.58
N VAL A 127 4.68 4.29 -7.45
CA VAL A 127 4.04 5.44 -8.10
C VAL A 127 4.21 5.30 -9.61
N SER A 128 3.10 5.15 -10.35
CA SER A 128 3.15 5.04 -11.82
C SER A 128 2.92 6.37 -12.53
N ASP A 129 2.30 7.32 -11.84
CA ASP A 129 1.78 8.58 -12.38
C ASP A 129 1.43 9.53 -11.24
N LYS A 130 1.22 10.80 -11.56
CA LYS A 130 0.84 11.84 -10.59
C LYS A 130 -0.36 12.65 -11.12
N PRO A 131 -1.59 12.15 -10.92
CA PRO A 131 -2.81 12.74 -11.50
C PRO A 131 -3.02 14.22 -11.15
N LEU A 132 -2.70 14.62 -9.92
CA LEU A 132 -2.86 16.01 -9.45
C LEU A 132 -1.78 16.98 -9.97
N HIS A 133 -0.77 16.49 -10.69
CA HIS A 133 0.42 17.27 -11.07
C HIS A 133 0.68 17.23 -12.58
N GLY A 134 -0.30 16.81 -13.39
CA GLY A 134 -0.21 16.82 -14.86
C GLY A 134 0.65 15.69 -15.45
N GLU A 135 1.11 14.73 -14.64
CA GLU A 135 1.87 13.57 -15.10
C GLU A 135 0.98 12.33 -15.13
N LEU A 136 -0.07 12.36 -15.95
CA LEU A 136 -0.98 11.22 -16.15
C LEU A 136 -0.32 10.14 -17.01
N LYS A 137 -0.54 8.87 -16.66
CA LYS A 137 -0.02 7.73 -17.43
C LYS A 137 -0.75 7.65 -18.78
N LEU A 138 -0.07 7.98 -19.88
CA LEU A 138 -0.57 7.67 -21.21
C LEU A 138 -0.24 6.20 -21.57
N PRO A 139 -1.17 5.44 -22.20
CA PRO A 139 -0.86 4.11 -22.72
C PRO A 139 0.33 4.17 -23.68
N GLY A 140 1.38 3.39 -23.41
CA GLY A 140 2.59 3.32 -24.25
C GLY A 140 3.76 4.22 -23.81
N GLN A 141 3.58 5.11 -22.83
CA GLN A 141 4.71 5.82 -22.20
C GLN A 141 5.39 4.92 -21.16
N ALA A 142 6.14 3.93 -21.65
CA ALA A 142 7.11 3.21 -20.83
C ALA A 142 8.32 4.12 -20.59
N ASN A 143 8.27 4.91 -19.51
CA ASN A 143 9.49 5.53 -18.99
C ASN A 143 10.44 4.39 -18.61
N ARG A 144 11.65 4.33 -19.18
CA ARG A 144 12.69 3.34 -18.80
C ARG A 144 12.91 3.25 -17.28
N PHE A 145 12.66 4.36 -16.57
CA PHE A 145 12.68 4.43 -15.11
C PHE A 145 11.60 3.54 -14.47
N TYR A 146 10.38 3.55 -15.02
CA TYR A 146 9.26 2.74 -14.54
C TYR A 146 9.50 1.25 -14.76
N GLU A 147 10.06 0.83 -15.91
CA GLU A 147 10.37 -0.60 -16.14
C GLU A 147 11.42 -1.14 -15.17
N ARG A 148 12.47 -0.36 -14.90
CA ARG A 148 13.46 -0.72 -13.87
C ARG A 148 12.81 -0.77 -12.48
N ALA A 149 11.96 0.20 -12.16
CA ALA A 149 11.22 0.23 -10.90
C ALA A 149 10.28 -0.97 -10.74
N ILE A 150 9.64 -1.48 -11.81
CA ILE A 150 8.81 -2.69 -11.74
C ILE A 150 9.64 -3.91 -11.30
N SER A 151 10.81 -4.11 -11.92
CA SER A 151 11.69 -5.24 -11.58
C SER A 151 12.20 -5.14 -10.14
N GLU A 152 12.62 -3.95 -9.72
CA GLU A 152 13.04 -3.67 -8.34
C GLU A 152 11.89 -3.86 -7.35
N HIS A 153 10.70 -3.37 -7.67
CA HIS A 153 9.49 -3.48 -6.84
C HIS A 153 9.07 -4.93 -6.60
N MET A 154 9.07 -5.75 -7.65
CA MET A 154 8.77 -7.17 -7.51
C MET A 154 9.81 -7.88 -6.64
N ARG A 155 11.09 -7.53 -6.78
CA ARG A 155 12.16 -8.07 -5.93
C ARG A 155 11.98 -7.68 -4.46
N ILE A 156 11.53 -6.45 -4.17
CA ILE A 156 11.20 -6.04 -2.80
C ILE A 156 10.07 -6.93 -2.24
N GLY A 157 9.03 -7.21 -3.03
CA GLY A 157 7.96 -8.12 -2.62
C GLY A 157 8.46 -9.53 -2.29
N ILE A 158 9.33 -10.10 -3.13
CA ILE A 158 9.93 -11.42 -2.91
C ILE A 158 10.83 -11.42 -1.66
N GLU A 159 11.70 -10.42 -1.53
CA GLU A 159 12.58 -10.28 -0.36
C GLU A 159 11.76 -10.12 0.93
N ALA A 160 10.65 -9.38 0.91
CA ALA A 160 9.77 -9.25 2.06
C ALA A 160 9.15 -10.61 2.45
N CYS A 161 8.77 -11.44 1.49
CA CYS A 161 8.34 -12.80 1.76
C CYS A 161 9.44 -13.66 2.40
N GLU A 162 10.70 -13.52 1.95
CA GLU A 162 11.83 -14.21 2.58
C GLU A 162 12.07 -13.74 4.01
N GLN A 163 12.03 -12.42 4.27
CA GLN A 163 12.14 -11.88 5.63
C GLN A 163 11.01 -12.41 6.54
N LEU A 164 9.75 -12.42 6.05
CA LEU A 164 8.62 -12.96 6.81
C LEU A 164 8.70 -14.47 7.03
N ARG A 165 9.29 -15.21 6.09
CA ARG A 165 9.53 -16.65 6.23
C ARG A 165 10.57 -16.91 7.33
N LEU A 166 11.61 -16.09 7.44
CA LEU A 166 12.64 -16.19 8.48
C LEU A 166 12.10 -15.84 9.88
N GLU A 167 11.05 -15.04 10.00
CA GLU A 167 10.39 -14.76 11.28
C GLU A 167 9.70 -16.00 11.88
N GLY A 168 9.33 -16.97 11.04
CA GLY A 168 8.64 -18.20 11.48
C GLY A 168 7.31 -17.87 12.17
N ASP A 169 7.11 -18.38 13.38
CA ASP A 169 5.88 -18.15 14.14
C ASP A 169 5.66 -16.69 14.53
N ARG A 170 6.72 -15.86 14.57
CA ARG A 170 6.61 -14.44 14.90
C ARG A 170 5.80 -13.66 13.86
N LEU A 171 5.66 -14.17 12.64
CA LEU A 171 4.78 -13.60 11.62
C LEU A 171 3.32 -13.46 12.12
N HIS A 172 2.84 -14.46 12.87
CA HIS A 172 1.46 -14.45 13.37
C HIS A 172 1.43 -13.86 14.78
N SER A 173 0.79 -12.71 14.90
CA SER A 173 0.57 -12.02 16.17
C SER A 173 -0.90 -12.03 16.58
N ARG A 174 -1.19 -11.56 17.79
CA ARG A 174 -2.57 -11.51 18.32
C ARG A 174 -3.41 -10.36 17.76
N LYS A 175 -2.87 -9.52 16.86
CA LYS A 175 -3.53 -8.30 16.34
C LYS A 175 -4.85 -8.58 15.61
N LEU A 176 -5.01 -9.78 15.07
CA LEU A 176 -6.19 -10.18 14.28
C LEU A 176 -7.15 -11.12 15.03
N ARG A 177 -6.87 -11.45 16.29
CA ARG A 177 -7.74 -12.36 17.07
C ARG A 177 -9.01 -11.63 17.52
N ALA A 178 -10.16 -12.25 17.29
CA ALA A 178 -11.44 -11.86 17.85
C ALA A 178 -11.69 -12.52 19.22
N PHE A 179 -12.75 -12.08 19.91
CA PHE A 179 -13.15 -12.67 21.19
C PHE A 179 -13.47 -14.16 21.09
N SER A 180 -14.14 -14.57 20.01
CA SER A 180 -14.50 -15.96 19.71
C SER A 180 -13.58 -16.56 18.64
N GLU A 181 -12.27 -16.39 18.79
CA GLU A 181 -11.30 -16.92 17.82
C GLU A 181 -11.30 -18.46 17.83
N PRO A 182 -11.42 -19.13 16.66
CA PRO A 182 -11.28 -20.58 16.58
C PRO A 182 -9.91 -21.08 17.08
N PRO A 183 -9.79 -22.32 17.58
CA PRO A 183 -8.51 -22.88 18.00
C PRO A 183 -7.51 -23.11 16.85
N PHE A 184 -8.02 -23.34 15.63
CA PHE A 184 -7.20 -23.57 14.44
C PHE A 184 -6.83 -22.25 13.75
N ARG A 185 -5.63 -22.23 13.19
CA ARG A 185 -5.14 -21.20 12.27
C ARG A 185 -5.38 -21.64 10.82
#